data_AF-A0A239PE85-F1
#
_entry.id   AF-A0A239PE85-F1
#
_cell.length_a   1.000
_cell.length_b   1.000
_cell.length_c   1.000
_cell.angle_alpha   90.00
_cell.angle_beta   90.00
_cell.angle_gamma   90.00
#
_symmetry.space_group_name_H-M   'P 1'
#
loop_
_entity.id
_entity.type
_entity.pdbx_description
1 polymer ?
#
loop_
_entity_poly.entity_id
_entity_poly.type
_entity_poly.pdbx_seq_one_letter_code
_entity_poly.pdbx_strand_id
1 'polypeptide(L)' 'MTAGGVRVTELFEIADFTDVFQLFDDIWHPEPANTPISVEMMRALSHAGNYVAGAYESDRLVGASVAFLGAPPGQVLHS' A
#
# COMPACT_ATOMS: atom_id res chain seq x y z
N MET A 1 -11.79 -7.44 5.29
CA MET A 1 -11.75 -8.50 6.33
C MET A 1 -11.45 -7.83 7.66
N THR A 2 -12.19 -8.13 8.72
CA THR A 2 -12.01 -7.48 10.05
C THR A 2 -11.39 -8.48 11.03
N ALA A 3 -10.14 -8.25 11.40
CA ALA A 3 -9.48 -8.99 12.48
C ALA A 3 -9.20 -7.98 13.60
N GLY A 4 -9.75 -8.20 14.80
CA GLY A 4 -9.47 -7.33 15.96
C GLY A 4 -9.89 -5.86 15.82
N GLY A 5 -10.83 -5.52 14.94
CA GLY A 5 -11.25 -4.13 14.69
C GLY A 5 -10.52 -3.44 13.54
N VAL A 6 -9.53 -4.09 12.93
CA VAL A 6 -8.79 -3.57 11.78
C VAL A 6 -9.48 -3.96 10.47
N ARG A 7 -9.76 -2.98 9.61
CA ARG A 7 -10.30 -3.15 8.26
C ARG A 7 -9.20 -3.01 7.21
N VAL A 8 -8.99 -4.05 6.41
CA VAL A 8 -8.09 -3.98 5.22
C VAL A 8 -8.91 -3.72 3.96
N THR A 9 -8.45 -2.78 3.13
CA THR A 9 -9.04 -2.43 1.83
C THR A 9 -7.97 -2.14 0.78
N GLU A 10 -8.28 -2.41 -0.48
CA GLU A 10 -7.48 -1.92 -1.61
C GLU A 10 -7.66 -0.41 -1.77
N LEU A 11 -6.62 0.25 -2.30
CA LEU A 11 -6.52 1.69 -2.46
C LEU A 11 -6.34 2.06 -3.93
N PHE A 12 -7.00 3.13 -4.35
CA PHE A 12 -7.05 3.56 -5.75
C PHE A 12 -6.87 5.07 -5.93
N GLU A 13 -7.10 5.86 -4.88
CA GLU A 13 -7.09 7.31 -4.97
C GLU A 13 -5.73 7.90 -4.57
N ILE A 14 -5.40 9.05 -5.16
CA ILE A 14 -4.14 9.76 -4.89
C ILE A 14 -4.02 10.18 -3.41
N ALA A 15 -5.15 10.52 -2.78
CA ALA A 15 -5.19 10.84 -1.36
C ALA A 15 -4.74 9.63 -0.52
N ASP A 16 -5.27 8.44 -0.82
CA ASP A 16 -4.89 7.21 -0.12
C ASP A 16 -3.38 6.94 -0.23
N PHE A 17 -2.81 7.12 -1.43
CA PHE A 17 -1.37 6.90 -1.64
C PHE A 17 -0.51 7.94 -0.94
N THR A 18 -1.01 9.17 -0.78
CA THR A 18 -0.33 10.21 -0.01
C THR A 18 -0.27 9.83 1.47
N ASP A 19 -1.37 9.29 2.02
CA ASP A 19 -1.42 8.80 3.39
C ASP A 19 -0.47 7.61 3.61
N VAL A 20 -0.40 6.67 2.64
CA VAL A 20 0.56 5.56 2.67
C VAL A 20 2.00 6.04 2.62
N PHE A 21 2.29 7.03 1.76
CA PHE A 21 3.63 7.62 1.67
C PHE A 21 4.06 8.22 3.01
N GLN A 22 3.18 9.00 3.65
CA GLN A 22 3.44 9.59 4.98
C GLN A 22 3.61 8.51 6.04
N LEU A 23 2.77 7.47 6.04
CA LEU A 23 2.91 6.34 6.97
C LEU A 23 4.29 5.66 6.84
N PHE A 24 4.76 5.43 5.62
CA PHE A 24 6.06 4.82 5.37
C PHE A 24 7.23 5.73 5.75
N ASP A 25 7.09 7.04 5.54
CA ASP A 25 8.04 8.04 6.02
C ASP A 25 8.14 8.02 7.55
N ASP A 26 7.00 8.00 8.25
CA ASP A 26 6.91 7.94 9.72
C ASP A 26 7.44 6.60 10.31
N ILE A 27 7.29 5.48 9.60
CA ILE A 27 7.77 4.18 10.07
C ILE A 27 9.28 4.06 9.88
N TRP A 28 9.77 4.38 8.69
CA TRP A 28 11.14 4.05 8.28
C TRP A 28 12.12 5.22 8.31
N HIS A 29 11.62 6.46 8.37
CA HIS A 29 12.42 7.68 8.36
C HIS A 29 13.53 7.65 7.28
N PRO A 30 13.18 7.39 6.01
CA PRO A 30 14.16 7.28 4.95
C PRO A 30 14.89 8.61 4.73
N GLU A 31 16.11 8.55 4.20
CA GLU A 31 16.70 9.76 3.62
C GLU A 31 15.82 10.26 2.46
N PRO A 32 15.69 11.58 2.25
CA PRO A 32 14.78 12.11 1.22
C PRO A 32 15.02 11.57 -0.20
N ALA A 33 16.25 11.17 -0.51
CA ALA A 33 16.63 10.62 -1.80
C ALA A 33 16.40 9.09 -1.91
N ASN A 34 15.94 8.43 -0.85
CA ASN A 34 15.82 6.98 -0.75
C ASN A 34 14.47 6.55 -0.15
N THR A 35 13.38 7.15 -0.65
CA THR A 35 12.04 6.77 -0.23
C THR A 35 11.71 5.34 -0.70
N PRO A 36 11.03 4.51 0.11
CA PRO A 36 10.74 3.12 -0.27
C PRO A 36 9.87 2.99 -1.51
N ILE A 37 8.89 3.90 -1.67
CA ILE A 37 7.99 3.94 -2.82
C ILE A 37 7.34 5.33 -2.93
N SER A 38 7.14 5.83 -4.15
CA SER A 38 6.49 7.12 -4.39
C SER A 38 4.98 6.99 -4.62
N VAL A 39 4.25 8.10 -4.48
CA VAL A 39 2.80 8.20 -4.79
C VAL A 39 2.51 7.82 -6.24
N GLU A 40 3.35 8.27 -7.18
CA GLU A 40 3.24 7.99 -8.60
C GLU A 40 3.43 6.51 -8.91
N MET A 41 4.36 5.85 -8.22
CA MET A 41 4.57 4.41 -8.35
C MET A 41 3.37 3.63 -7.80
N MET A 42 2.82 4.00 -6.64
CA MET A 42 1.60 3.38 -6.11
C MET A 42 0.42 3.54 -7.06
N ARG A 43 0.27 4.74 -7.67
CA ARG A 43 -0.75 4.96 -8.70
C ARG A 43 -0.54 4.07 -9.92
N ALA A 44 0.69 3.94 -10.40
CA ALA A 44 1.01 3.09 -11.54
C ALA A 44 0.70 1.62 -11.26
N LEU A 45 1.07 1.13 -10.07
CA LEU A 45 0.81 -0.24 -9.63
C LEU A 45 -0.69 -0.53 -9.55
N SER A 46 -1.44 0.28 -8.79
CA SER A 46 -2.90 0.12 -8.64
C SER A 46 -3.61 0.17 -10.00
N HIS A 47 -3.21 1.10 -10.88
CA HIS A 47 -3.78 1.19 -12.23
C HIS A 47 -3.47 -0.02 -13.12
N ALA A 48 -2.29 -0.60 -12.99
CA ALA A 48 -1.87 -1.78 -13.76
C ALA A 48 -2.46 -3.11 -13.22
N GLY A 49 -3.34 -3.06 -12.22
CA GLY A 49 -3.91 -4.25 -11.59
C GLY A 49 -2.98 -4.92 -10.58
N ASN A 50 -1.92 -4.24 -10.15
CA ASN A 50 -1.09 -4.66 -9.02
C ASN A 50 -1.71 -4.21 -7.69
N TYR A 51 -1.11 -4.61 -6.58
CA TYR A 51 -1.74 -4.53 -5.28
C TYR A 51 -1.22 -3.34 -4.46
N VAL A 52 -2.14 -2.47 -4.04
CA VAL A 52 -1.91 -1.45 -3.01
C VAL A 52 -3.06 -1.53 -2.01
N ALA A 53 -2.76 -1.81 -0.75
CA ALA A 53 -3.77 -1.97 0.29
C ALA A 53 -3.40 -1.25 1.58
N GLY A 54 -4.42 -0.72 2.25
CA GLY A 54 -4.33 -0.07 3.56
C GLY A 54 -5.08 -0.86 4.64
N ALA A 55 -4.53 -0.85 5.84
CA ALA A 55 -5.13 -1.38 7.06
C ALA A 55 -5.56 -0.21 7.96
N TYR A 56 -6.82 -0.20 8.37
CA TYR A 56 -7.44 0.89 9.12
C TYR A 56 -7.97 0.41 10.47
N GLU A 57 -7.65 1.15 11.53
CA GLU A 57 -8.37 1.10 12.80
C GLU A 57 -9.29 2.33 12.85
N SER A 58 -10.61 2.11 12.80
CA SER A 58 -11.59 3.16 12.48
C SER A 58 -11.24 3.88 11.16
N ASP A 59 -10.95 5.18 11.21
CA ASP A 59 -10.56 6.00 10.05
C ASP A 59 -9.05 6.25 9.98
N ARG A 60 -8.27 5.71 10.92
CA ARG A 60 -6.83 5.89 10.96
C ARG A 60 -6.15 4.78 10.17
N LEU A 61 -5.33 5.16 9.19
CA LEU A 61 -4.41 4.24 8.52
C LEU A 61 -3.32 3.80 9.51
N VAL A 62 -3.20 2.50 9.76
CA VAL A 62 -2.26 1.89 10.71
C VAL A 62 -1.26 0.95 10.04
N GLY A 63 -1.43 0.66 8.75
CA GLY A 63 -0.55 -0.20 7.98
C GLY A 63 -0.86 -0.12 6.50
N ALA A 64 0.10 -0.48 5.66
CA ALA A 64 -0.10 -0.58 4.21
C ALA A 64 0.82 -1.65 3.59
N SER A 65 0.42 -2.16 2.43
CA SER A 65 1.21 -3.08 1.62
C SER A 65 1.15 -2.66 0.16
N VAL A 66 2.29 -2.70 -0.51
CA VAL A 66 2.42 -2.43 -1.95
C VAL A 66 3.19 -3.59 -2.58
N ALA A 67 2.63 -4.22 -3.60
CA ALA A 67 3.21 -5.43 -4.19
C ALA A 67 2.85 -5.57 -5.68
N PHE A 68 3.69 -6.32 -6.41
CA PHE A 68 3.40 -6.74 -7.77
C PHE A 68 2.53 -7.99 -7.77
N LEU A 69 1.43 -7.94 -8.54
CA LEU A 69 0.59 -9.10 -8.77
C LEU A 69 1.18 -9.97 -9.87
N GLY A 70 1.67 -11.14 -9.46
CA GLY A 70 2.08 -12.17 -10.39
C GLY A 70 0.88 -12.99 -10.89
N ALA A 71 0.81 -13.21 -12.21
CA ALA A 71 -0.18 -14.07 -12.85
C ALA A 71 0.48 -15.30 -13.51
N PRO A 72 -0.17 -16.49 -13.49
CA PRO A 72 -1.46 -16.78 -12.84
C PRO A 72 -1.33 -16.95 -11.31
N PRO A 73 -2.40 -16.70 -10.54
CA PRO A 73 -2.39 -16.86 -9.09
C PRO A 73 -1.89 -18.24 -8.64
N GLY A 74 -1.02 -18.29 -7.64
CA GLY A 74 -0.50 -19.53 -7.05
C GLY A 74 0.66 -20.19 -7.81
N GLN A 75 1.16 -19.60 -8.89
CA GLN A 75 2.33 -20.11 -9.64
C GLN A 75 3.58 -19.24 -9.52
N VAL A 76 3.47 -18.09 -8.85
CA VAL A 76 4.53 -17.09 -8.70
C VAL A 76 4.57 -16.65 -7.25
N LEU A 77 5.77 -16.42 -6.72
CA LEU A 77 6.03 -16.15 -5.30
C LEU A 77 5.69 -14.72 -4.85
N HIS A 78 4.98 -13.95 -5.67
CA HIS A 78 4.55 -12.60 -5.36
C HIS A 78 3.10 -12.41 -5.83
N SER A 79 2.26 -12.03 -4.88
CA SER A 79 0.86 -11.60 -5.02
C SER A 79 0.75 -10.10 -5.18
#